data_AF-A0A2K9Z4S0-F1
#
_entry.id   AF-A0A2K9Z4S0-F1
#
_cell.length_a   1.000
_cell.length_b   1.000
_cell.length_c   1.000
_cell.angle_alpha   90.00
_cell.angle_beta   90.00
_cell.angle_gamma   90.00
#
_symmetry.space_group_name_H-M   'P 1'
#
loop_
_entity.id
_entity.type
_entity.pdbx_description
1 polymer ?
#
loop_
_entity_poly.entity_id
_entity_poly.type
_entity_poly.pdbx_seq_one_letter_code
_entity_poly.pdbx_strand_id
1 'polypeptide(L)'
;MTIYYVNPAIGSNGNSGTSEDTPFASFWAVENLKLQPGDSVLLAAGSVFNDQLDLKYSGTVNAPVTIGSYGVGDAPVIHSPGDGIHSLYASNIVIENLKISDTGGAAIYGGYVSNWTVRNVEVDHTGLAGKSGSVTFRTGSNITIENSTINDVNGDGVWIEKINGVNLLNNTITNSHGTTADAVQMNDSSNILISGNYIDQTGAASPKGVLTLIRPVNAVVEDNTLVGGGFGVSAQAGTNVAIHDNDISGYGGYSWSYAIGLGDTGDTRDYDISGNYIHDGVWGVAVSAAGTPTYVREDINIYSNVFDDLSQAALKVDRPASGSFHDNVIASDVTPYSISPAIIAANTFPVSNNTTLEEAQAATLASYSLAASDTTHAEAVPTIVATHDSLKISSDIDSAHHGNLLENDSSANGTVLLRRFEGAIVDKNGLTLTGNYGTIHVDSDGDYTYTADAAKLAGLSGDVSDTFHYKISDGTAHHFDTDTLSISIHVDGLLG
;
A
#
# COMPACT_ATOMS: atom_id res chain seq x y z
N MET A 1 21.57 -23.13 18.03
CA MET A 1 21.25 -21.71 18.22
C MET A 1 22.34 -21.06 19.01
N THR A 2 23.19 -20.36 18.29
CA THR A 2 24.22 -19.47 18.80
C THR A 2 23.88 -18.06 18.31
N ILE A 3 24.07 -17.06 19.18
CA ILE A 3 23.95 -15.65 18.81
C ILE A 3 25.36 -15.12 18.58
N TYR A 4 25.59 -14.54 17.40
CA TYR A 4 26.83 -13.89 17.02
C TYR A 4 26.61 -12.38 16.94
N TYR A 5 27.43 -11.61 17.64
CA TYR A 5 27.38 -10.16 17.70
C TYR A 5 28.46 -9.58 16.78
N VAL A 6 28.10 -8.54 16.04
CA VAL A 6 29.03 -7.83 15.15
C VAL A 6 29.00 -6.34 15.51
N ASN A 7 30.18 -5.78 15.78
CA ASN A 7 30.34 -4.36 16.08
C ASN A 7 31.69 -3.88 15.53
N PRO A 8 31.71 -3.02 14.49
CA PRO A 8 32.95 -2.57 13.87
C PRO A 8 33.77 -1.63 14.77
N ALA A 9 33.16 -1.02 15.79
CA ALA A 9 33.84 -0.07 16.67
C ALA A 9 34.67 -0.74 17.77
N ILE A 10 34.19 -1.87 18.31
CA ILE A 10 34.84 -2.57 19.44
C ILE A 10 35.24 -4.02 19.13
N GLY A 11 34.80 -4.56 18.00
CA GLY A 11 34.97 -5.96 17.66
C GLY A 11 36.38 -6.33 17.16
N SER A 12 36.62 -7.64 17.10
CA SER A 12 37.81 -8.22 16.47
C SER A 12 37.42 -9.51 15.74
N ASN A 13 37.94 -9.72 14.53
CA ASN A 13 37.70 -10.95 13.76
C ASN A 13 38.41 -12.18 14.35
N GLY A 14 39.21 -12.01 15.40
CA GLY A 14 39.74 -13.11 16.21
C GLY A 14 38.87 -13.52 17.39
N ASN A 15 37.79 -12.77 17.69
CA ASN A 15 36.85 -13.12 18.76
C ASN A 15 35.98 -14.32 18.35
N SER A 16 35.28 -14.94 19.31
CA SER A 16 34.24 -15.92 18.98
C SER A 16 32.94 -15.28 18.47
N GLY A 17 32.75 -13.97 18.73
CA GLY A 17 31.53 -13.25 18.41
C GLY A 17 30.32 -13.62 19.28
N THR A 18 30.45 -14.49 20.28
CA THR A 18 29.29 -15.02 21.04
C THR A 18 28.93 -14.20 22.28
N SER A 19 29.47 -12.99 22.43
CA SER A 19 29.16 -12.04 23.50
C SER A 19 29.22 -10.61 22.93
N GLU A 20 28.35 -9.73 23.42
CA GLU A 20 28.34 -8.30 23.09
C GLU A 20 29.67 -7.61 23.45
N ASP A 21 30.37 -8.08 24.49
CA ASP A 21 31.66 -7.53 24.93
C ASP A 21 32.84 -7.95 24.02
N THR A 22 32.68 -9.05 23.28
CA THR A 22 33.69 -9.58 22.36
C THR A 22 33.07 -9.93 21.00
N PRO A 23 32.53 -8.93 20.27
CA PRO A 23 31.85 -9.16 19.00
C PRO A 23 32.87 -9.34 17.88
N PHE A 24 32.41 -9.84 16.73
CA PHE A 24 33.17 -9.76 15.48
C PHE A 24 33.30 -8.30 15.02
N ALA A 25 34.35 -7.99 14.26
CA ALA A 25 34.56 -6.66 13.71
C ALA A 25 33.85 -6.45 12.36
N SER A 26 33.70 -7.49 11.55
CA SER A 26 33.14 -7.36 10.20
C SER A 26 32.43 -8.62 9.70
N PHE A 27 31.71 -8.49 8.59
CA PHE A 27 31.04 -9.60 7.91
C PHE A 27 31.99 -10.69 7.45
N TRP A 28 33.27 -10.39 7.20
CA TRP A 28 34.27 -11.42 6.90
C TRP A 28 34.30 -12.54 7.95
N ALA A 29 34.19 -12.22 9.24
CA ALA A 29 34.18 -13.25 10.27
C ALA A 29 32.88 -14.07 10.25
N VAL A 30 31.74 -13.40 10.05
CA VAL A 30 30.42 -14.04 9.92
C VAL A 30 30.41 -15.02 8.74
N GLU A 31 30.96 -14.61 7.60
CA GLU A 31 31.00 -15.40 6.38
C GLU A 31 31.93 -16.62 6.43
N ASN A 32 32.85 -16.65 7.40
CA ASN A 32 33.69 -17.80 7.70
C ASN A 32 33.04 -18.73 8.74
N LEU A 33 31.90 -18.35 9.32
CA LEU A 33 31.09 -19.26 10.13
C LEU A 33 30.34 -20.25 9.24
N LYS A 34 30.15 -21.44 9.79
CA LYS A 34 29.15 -22.38 9.31
C LYS A 34 27.88 -22.21 10.14
N LEU A 35 27.10 -21.17 9.85
CA LEU A 35 25.83 -20.91 10.54
C LEU A 35 24.95 -22.17 10.52
N GLN A 36 24.35 -22.47 11.66
CA GLN A 36 23.43 -23.59 11.85
C GLN A 36 21.98 -23.08 11.91
N PRO A 37 20.99 -23.95 11.67
CA PRO A 37 19.60 -23.60 11.91
C PRO A 37 19.35 -23.04 13.31
N GLY A 38 18.63 -21.92 13.35
CA GLY A 38 18.33 -21.16 14.57
C GLY A 38 19.43 -20.22 15.03
N ASP A 39 20.58 -20.12 14.36
CA ASP A 39 21.61 -19.15 14.72
C ASP A 39 21.17 -17.72 14.35
N SER A 40 21.69 -16.74 15.08
CA SER A 40 21.43 -15.31 14.83
C SER A 40 22.74 -14.54 14.64
N VAL A 41 22.74 -13.58 13.72
CA VAL A 41 23.80 -12.59 13.56
C VAL A 41 23.19 -11.22 13.88
N LEU A 42 23.62 -10.62 14.97
CA LEU A 42 23.09 -9.36 15.47
C LEU A 42 24.11 -8.24 15.30
N LEU A 43 23.70 -7.18 14.63
CA LEU A 43 24.50 -6.00 14.30
C LEU A 43 24.26 -4.91 15.35
N ALA A 44 25.34 -4.29 15.84
CA ALA A 44 25.23 -3.30 16.91
C ALA A 44 24.51 -2.03 16.44
N ALA A 45 23.48 -1.59 17.17
CA ALA A 45 22.79 -0.33 16.93
C ALA A 45 23.77 0.85 16.76
N GLY A 46 23.44 1.77 15.86
CA GLY A 46 24.27 2.92 15.50
C GLY A 46 25.55 2.59 14.72
N SER A 47 25.81 1.32 14.38
CA SER A 47 26.98 0.95 13.59
C SER A 47 26.75 1.07 12.10
N VAL A 48 27.83 1.33 11.37
CA VAL A 48 27.86 1.36 9.90
C VAL A 48 28.79 0.27 9.39
N PHE A 49 28.29 -0.58 8.50
CA PHE A 49 29.03 -1.63 7.80
C PHE A 49 29.22 -1.20 6.35
N ASN A 50 30.43 -1.36 5.80
CA ASN A 50 30.77 -0.91 4.44
C ASN A 50 31.19 -2.10 3.55
N ASP A 51 30.45 -3.20 3.64
CA ASP A 51 30.74 -4.45 2.95
C ASP A 51 29.43 -5.22 2.68
N GLN A 52 29.47 -6.10 1.68
CA GLN A 52 28.36 -7.03 1.40
C GLN A 52 28.33 -8.14 2.46
N LEU A 53 27.14 -8.60 2.85
CA LEU A 53 26.97 -9.82 3.66
C LEU A 53 26.49 -10.99 2.78
N ASP A 54 27.36 -11.97 2.55
CA ASP A 54 27.00 -13.20 1.83
C ASP A 54 26.46 -14.30 2.75
N LEU A 55 25.16 -14.61 2.64
CA LEU A 55 24.52 -15.72 3.35
C LEU A 55 24.70 -17.04 2.59
N LYS A 56 25.51 -17.94 3.17
CA LYS A 56 25.91 -19.22 2.56
C LYS A 56 25.15 -20.44 3.12
N TYR A 57 24.52 -20.30 4.28
CA TYR A 57 23.93 -21.42 5.02
C TYR A 57 22.48 -21.14 5.39
N SER A 58 21.66 -22.19 5.27
CA SER A 58 20.22 -22.13 5.50
C SER A 58 19.86 -22.43 6.96
N GLY A 59 18.76 -21.84 7.41
CA GLY A 59 18.04 -22.33 8.58
C GLY A 59 17.14 -23.52 8.22
N THR A 60 16.16 -23.77 9.09
CA THR A 60 14.99 -24.61 8.81
C THR A 60 13.71 -23.83 9.06
N VAL A 61 12.56 -24.29 8.56
CA VAL A 61 11.26 -23.63 8.79
C VAL A 61 11.00 -23.36 10.28
N ASN A 62 11.37 -24.30 11.16
CA ASN A 62 11.16 -24.18 12.61
C ASN A 62 12.31 -23.46 13.35
N ALA A 63 13.41 -23.19 12.67
CA ALA A 63 14.61 -22.57 13.22
C ALA A 63 15.35 -21.81 12.11
N PRO A 64 14.80 -20.67 11.66
CA PRO A 64 15.44 -19.86 10.63
C PRO A 64 16.77 -19.28 11.14
N VAL A 65 17.66 -18.92 10.22
CA VAL A 65 18.81 -18.06 10.56
C VAL A 65 18.32 -16.62 10.56
N THR A 66 18.63 -15.87 11.62
CA THR A 66 18.18 -14.47 11.76
C THR A 66 19.34 -13.51 11.59
N ILE A 67 19.20 -12.50 10.75
CA ILE A 67 20.07 -11.35 10.65
C ILE A 67 19.30 -10.16 11.21
N GLY A 68 19.78 -9.57 12.30
CA GLY A 68 19.08 -8.47 12.95
C GLY A 68 19.99 -7.55 13.71
N SER A 69 19.45 -6.81 14.68
CA SER A 69 20.18 -5.82 15.46
C SER A 69 20.18 -6.13 16.96
N TYR A 70 21.12 -5.52 17.70
CA TYR A 70 21.16 -5.52 19.17
C TYR A 70 21.62 -4.16 19.71
N GLY A 71 21.42 -3.95 21.01
CA GLY A 71 21.73 -2.68 21.66
C GLY A 71 20.60 -1.66 21.52
N VAL A 72 20.89 -0.42 21.94
CA VAL A 72 19.92 0.68 21.95
C VAL A 72 20.44 1.79 21.04
N GLY A 73 19.56 2.35 20.21
CA GLY A 73 19.87 3.46 19.32
C GLY A 73 19.29 3.24 17.92
N ASP A 74 19.82 3.99 16.97
CA ASP A 74 19.43 3.90 15.55
C ASP A 74 19.73 2.50 14.99
N ALA A 75 18.96 2.09 13.98
CA ALA A 75 19.19 0.82 13.30
C ALA A 75 20.62 0.77 12.72
N PRO A 76 21.32 -0.37 12.81
CA PRO A 76 22.60 -0.53 12.13
C PRO A 76 22.41 -0.41 10.62
N VAL A 77 23.37 0.25 9.96
CA VAL A 77 23.33 0.55 8.53
C VAL A 77 24.30 -0.34 7.77
N ILE A 78 23.83 -0.97 6.70
CA ILE A 78 24.68 -1.67 5.73
C ILE A 78 24.80 -0.82 4.47
N HIS A 79 26.02 -0.39 4.16
CA HIS A 79 26.46 0.10 2.87
C HIS A 79 27.30 -0.95 2.16
N SER A 80 27.27 -0.97 0.83
CA SER A 80 28.05 -1.95 0.07
C SER A 80 28.38 -1.46 -1.34
N PRO A 81 29.59 -1.70 -1.86
CA PRO A 81 29.87 -1.49 -3.29
C PRO A 81 29.15 -2.51 -4.20
N GLY A 82 28.62 -3.60 -3.63
CA GLY A 82 27.79 -4.60 -4.29
C GLY A 82 26.38 -4.60 -3.70
N ASP A 83 25.82 -5.79 -3.47
CA ASP A 83 24.55 -5.92 -2.77
C ASP A 83 24.74 -5.69 -1.26
N GLY A 84 23.69 -5.33 -0.53
CA GLY A 84 23.71 -5.25 0.93
C GLY A 84 23.78 -6.64 1.56
N ILE A 85 22.70 -7.40 1.41
CA ILE A 85 22.61 -8.82 1.82
C ILE A 85 22.36 -9.68 0.59
N HIS A 86 23.24 -10.64 0.35
CA HIS A 86 23.19 -11.48 -0.85
C HIS A 86 23.09 -12.96 -0.50
N SER A 87 22.25 -13.68 -1.24
CA SER A 87 22.30 -15.13 -1.28
C SER A 87 21.83 -15.70 -2.62
N LEU A 88 22.50 -16.74 -3.07
CA LEU A 88 22.00 -17.57 -4.17
C LEU A 88 21.19 -18.77 -3.69
N TYR A 89 21.44 -19.31 -2.49
CA TYR A 89 20.93 -20.64 -2.11
C TYR A 89 20.52 -20.79 -0.64
N ALA A 90 20.79 -19.81 0.22
CA ALA A 90 20.40 -19.89 1.63
C ALA A 90 18.88 -19.70 1.75
N SER A 91 18.22 -20.55 2.52
CA SER A 91 16.77 -20.56 2.73
C SER A 91 16.44 -20.59 4.22
N ASN A 92 15.20 -20.27 4.59
CA ASN A 92 14.77 -20.12 5.98
C ASN A 92 15.57 -19.02 6.68
N ILE A 93 15.48 -17.80 6.15
CA ILE A 93 16.20 -16.62 6.60
C ILE A 93 15.20 -15.57 7.08
N VAL A 94 15.51 -14.92 8.20
CA VAL A 94 14.81 -13.72 8.66
C VAL A 94 15.80 -12.56 8.65
N ILE A 95 15.41 -11.43 8.04
CA ILE A 95 16.15 -10.16 8.06
C ILE A 95 15.26 -9.14 8.75
N GLU A 96 15.76 -8.52 9.83
CA GLU A 96 14.93 -7.64 10.64
C GLU A 96 15.64 -6.48 11.36
N ASN A 97 14.94 -5.35 11.50
CA ASN A 97 15.38 -4.21 12.31
C ASN A 97 16.76 -3.64 11.88
N LEU A 98 16.94 -3.48 10.56
CA LEU A 98 18.16 -2.97 9.92
C LEU A 98 17.83 -1.83 8.97
N LYS A 99 18.84 -0.99 8.68
CA LYS A 99 18.85 -0.13 7.50
C LYS A 99 19.87 -0.64 6.48
N ILE A 100 19.51 -0.62 5.20
CA ILE A 100 20.42 -0.90 4.09
C ILE A 100 20.36 0.28 3.14
N SER A 101 21.47 0.96 2.92
CA SER A 101 21.49 2.14 2.06
C SER A 101 22.75 2.27 1.22
N ASP A 102 22.67 3.04 0.15
CA ASP A 102 23.83 3.41 -0.68
C ASP A 102 24.59 2.17 -1.23
N THR A 103 23.84 1.17 -1.70
CA THR A 103 24.42 -0.05 -2.26
C THR A 103 24.68 0.07 -3.76
N GLY A 104 25.82 -0.45 -4.22
CA GLY A 104 26.14 -0.53 -5.65
C GLY A 104 25.36 -1.63 -6.40
N GLY A 105 24.58 -2.44 -5.70
CA GLY A 105 23.66 -3.45 -6.21
C GLY A 105 22.32 -3.39 -5.46
N ALA A 106 21.64 -4.52 -5.34
CA ALA A 106 20.40 -4.63 -4.57
C ALA A 106 20.67 -4.45 -3.06
N ALA A 107 19.72 -3.87 -2.32
CA ALA A 107 19.76 -3.92 -0.87
C ALA A 107 19.72 -5.37 -0.36
N ILE A 108 18.80 -6.17 -0.93
CA ILE A 108 18.63 -7.59 -0.63
C ILE A 108 18.49 -8.36 -1.93
N TYR A 109 19.28 -9.42 -2.11
CA TYR A 109 19.20 -10.32 -3.26
C TYR A 109 19.09 -11.79 -2.85
N GLY A 110 18.04 -12.48 -3.32
CA GLY A 110 17.83 -13.92 -3.20
C GLY A 110 17.60 -14.59 -4.55
N GLY A 111 18.49 -15.50 -5.00
CA GLY A 111 18.46 -16.06 -6.37
C GLY A 111 17.75 -17.42 -6.57
N TYR A 112 17.90 -18.34 -5.62
CA TYR A 112 17.26 -19.67 -5.57
C TYR A 112 16.94 -20.01 -4.11
N VAL A 113 16.03 -19.24 -3.53
CA VAL A 113 15.82 -19.21 -2.09
C VAL A 113 14.37 -19.49 -1.71
N SER A 114 14.12 -19.95 -0.49
CA SER A 114 12.75 -20.13 0.01
C SER A 114 12.64 -19.83 1.49
N ASN A 115 11.44 -19.49 1.95
CA ASN A 115 11.13 -19.16 3.34
C ASN A 115 11.99 -17.98 3.81
N TRP A 116 11.91 -16.83 3.12
CA TRP A 116 12.54 -15.61 3.58
C TRP A 116 11.49 -14.64 4.14
N THR A 117 11.80 -14.05 5.27
CA THR A 117 11.02 -12.94 5.84
C THR A 117 11.92 -11.72 5.97
N VAL A 118 11.53 -10.62 5.33
CA VAL A 118 12.13 -9.29 5.50
C VAL A 118 11.12 -8.46 6.26
N ARG A 119 11.45 -8.02 7.48
CA ARG A 119 10.51 -7.28 8.33
C ARG A 119 11.16 -6.14 9.08
N ASN A 120 10.49 -4.99 9.18
CA ASN A 120 11.05 -3.80 9.85
C ASN A 120 12.43 -3.41 9.28
N VAL A 121 12.58 -3.44 7.95
CA VAL A 121 13.82 -3.04 7.27
C VAL A 121 13.59 -1.72 6.54
N GLU A 122 14.55 -0.82 6.67
CA GLU A 122 14.62 0.41 5.87
C GLU A 122 15.61 0.21 4.71
N VAL A 123 15.17 0.44 3.49
CA VAL A 123 15.98 0.43 2.27
C VAL A 123 15.94 1.82 1.67
N ASP A 124 17.11 2.40 1.41
CA ASP A 124 17.20 3.81 0.99
C ASP A 124 18.37 4.03 0.02
N HIS A 125 18.17 4.73 -1.10
CA HIS A 125 19.26 5.04 -2.05
C HIS A 125 20.04 3.83 -2.58
N THR A 126 19.39 2.67 -2.69
CA THR A 126 20.01 1.43 -3.19
C THR A 126 19.71 1.17 -4.67
N GLY A 127 20.40 0.20 -5.25
CA GLY A 127 20.11 -0.28 -6.61
C GLY A 127 20.89 0.45 -7.70
N LEU A 128 20.66 0.01 -8.94
CA LEU A 128 21.30 0.56 -10.13
C LEU A 128 20.28 0.71 -11.25
N ALA A 129 20.31 1.85 -11.93
CA ALA A 129 19.45 2.09 -13.08
C ALA A 129 19.62 0.99 -14.16
N GLY A 130 18.50 0.44 -14.63
CA GLY A 130 18.46 -0.64 -15.63
C GLY A 130 18.79 -2.04 -15.10
N LYS A 131 18.91 -2.20 -13.77
CA LYS A 131 18.86 -3.51 -13.10
C LYS A 131 17.45 -3.75 -12.55
N SER A 132 17.20 -5.02 -12.30
CA SER A 132 16.13 -5.66 -11.52
C SER A 132 15.41 -4.75 -10.51
N GLY A 133 15.78 -4.84 -9.23
CA GLY A 133 15.21 -4.01 -8.17
C GLY A 133 16.02 -4.07 -6.89
N SER A 134 15.72 -3.18 -5.96
CA SER A 134 16.48 -3.02 -4.71
C SER A 134 16.22 -4.15 -3.71
N VAL A 135 15.00 -4.67 -3.65
CA VAL A 135 14.70 -5.92 -2.95
C VAL A 135 14.32 -6.96 -3.98
N THR A 136 15.22 -7.90 -4.25
CA THR A 136 15.09 -8.89 -5.32
C THR A 136 14.98 -10.30 -4.79
N PHE A 137 13.93 -11.03 -5.21
CA PHE A 137 13.81 -12.48 -4.99
C PHE A 137 13.48 -13.22 -6.27
N ARG A 138 14.19 -14.31 -6.53
CA ARG A 138 14.05 -15.11 -7.74
C ARG A 138 13.98 -16.59 -7.41
N THR A 139 13.20 -17.33 -8.19
CA THR A 139 13.10 -18.80 -8.23
C THR A 139 13.03 -19.47 -6.86
N GLY A 140 11.82 -19.79 -6.40
CA GLY A 140 11.67 -20.28 -5.03
C GLY A 140 10.25 -20.27 -4.51
N SER A 141 10.11 -20.16 -3.19
CA SER A 141 8.82 -20.20 -2.52
C SER A 141 8.81 -19.46 -1.19
N ASN A 142 7.63 -19.01 -0.77
CA ASN A 142 7.35 -18.43 0.54
C ASN A 142 8.28 -17.26 0.88
N ILE A 143 8.08 -16.13 0.20
CA ILE A 143 8.77 -14.87 0.47
C ILE A 143 7.79 -13.92 1.12
N THR A 144 8.13 -13.38 2.28
CA THR A 144 7.35 -12.34 2.98
C THR A 144 8.20 -11.09 3.13
N ILE A 145 7.67 -9.95 2.69
CA ILE A 145 8.23 -8.63 2.93
C ILE A 145 7.14 -7.85 3.66
N GLU A 146 7.40 -7.45 4.90
CA GLU A 146 6.40 -6.81 5.74
C GLU A 146 6.92 -5.64 6.56
N ASN A 147 6.06 -4.67 6.88
CA ASN A 147 6.36 -3.55 7.79
C ASN A 147 7.70 -2.85 7.47
N SER A 148 8.05 -2.78 6.19
CA SER A 148 9.36 -2.29 5.73
C SER A 148 9.18 -1.04 4.87
N THR A 149 10.21 -0.20 4.85
CA THR A 149 10.25 1.03 4.03
C THR A 149 11.29 0.86 2.93
N ILE A 150 10.93 1.13 1.68
CA ILE A 150 11.83 1.12 0.52
C ILE A 150 11.67 2.47 -0.17
N ASN A 151 12.69 3.32 -0.11
CA ASN A 151 12.60 4.70 -0.56
C ASN A 151 13.76 5.09 -1.49
N ASP A 152 13.46 5.91 -2.49
CA ASP A 152 14.44 6.61 -3.34
C ASP A 152 15.50 5.67 -3.93
N VAL A 153 15.04 4.59 -4.54
CA VAL A 153 15.93 3.54 -5.08
C VAL A 153 16.09 3.64 -6.59
N ASN A 154 17.08 2.96 -7.15
CA ASN A 154 17.32 2.87 -8.60
C ASN A 154 17.02 1.46 -9.14
N GLY A 155 16.21 1.38 -10.20
CA GLY A 155 15.56 0.13 -10.62
C GLY A 155 14.24 -0.07 -9.88
N ASP A 156 13.64 -1.26 -9.96
CA ASP A 156 12.38 -1.51 -9.25
C ASP A 156 12.56 -1.41 -7.73
N GLY A 157 11.54 -0.98 -6.99
CA GLY A 157 11.56 -1.05 -5.52
C GLY A 157 11.70 -2.49 -5.06
N VAL A 158 10.73 -3.31 -5.45
CA VAL A 158 10.70 -4.75 -5.22
C VAL A 158 10.59 -5.47 -6.56
N TRP A 159 11.49 -6.44 -6.80
CA TRP A 159 11.43 -7.31 -7.97
C TRP A 159 11.35 -8.79 -7.57
N ILE A 160 10.26 -9.45 -7.94
CA ILE A 160 10.05 -10.86 -7.63
C ILE A 160 9.82 -11.65 -8.92
N GLU A 161 10.52 -12.77 -9.08
CA GLU A 161 10.40 -13.62 -10.26
C GLU A 161 10.33 -15.11 -9.88
N LYS A 162 9.33 -15.85 -10.40
CA LYS A 162 9.23 -17.31 -10.20
C LYS A 162 9.18 -17.73 -8.73
N ILE A 163 8.44 -16.99 -7.91
CA ILE A 163 8.16 -17.37 -6.52
C ILE A 163 6.75 -17.95 -6.41
N ASN A 164 6.62 -19.06 -5.70
CA ASN A 164 5.34 -19.62 -5.27
C ASN A 164 5.12 -19.29 -3.78
N GLY A 165 4.16 -18.42 -3.46
CA GLY A 165 3.93 -17.89 -2.12
C GLY A 165 4.68 -16.57 -1.94
N VAL A 166 4.00 -15.46 -2.16
CA VAL A 166 4.52 -14.11 -1.95
C VAL A 166 3.56 -13.34 -1.06
N ASN A 167 4.05 -12.77 0.03
CA ASN A 167 3.32 -11.84 0.88
C ASN A 167 4.05 -10.50 0.89
N LEU A 168 3.42 -9.44 0.39
CA LEU A 168 3.89 -8.07 0.48
C LEU A 168 2.90 -7.30 1.36
N LEU A 169 3.24 -7.10 2.63
CA LEU A 169 2.29 -6.68 3.67
C LEU A 169 2.70 -5.38 4.38
N ASN A 170 1.83 -4.39 4.44
CA ASN A 170 2.03 -3.19 5.28
C ASN A 170 3.37 -2.47 5.04
N ASN A 171 3.85 -2.45 3.80
CA ASN A 171 5.09 -1.76 3.44
C ASN A 171 4.82 -0.35 2.95
N THR A 172 5.84 0.49 3.07
CA THR A 172 5.91 1.81 2.42
C THR A 172 6.95 1.74 1.32
N ILE A 173 6.55 1.92 0.06
CA ILE A 173 7.46 1.85 -1.09
C ILE A 173 7.33 3.13 -1.89
N THR A 174 8.36 3.95 -1.92
CA THR A 174 8.32 5.28 -2.54
C THR A 174 9.47 5.49 -3.50
N ASN A 175 9.18 6.16 -4.63
CA ASN A 175 10.19 6.76 -5.52
C ASN A 175 11.23 5.76 -6.05
N SER A 176 10.80 4.81 -6.88
CA SER A 176 11.73 3.92 -7.61
C SER A 176 12.11 4.55 -8.96
N HIS A 177 13.36 4.95 -9.10
CA HIS A 177 13.88 5.73 -10.22
C HIS A 177 14.46 4.84 -11.33
N GLY A 178 14.26 5.24 -12.59
CA GLY A 178 14.85 4.58 -13.75
C GLY A 178 13.86 4.45 -14.90
N THR A 179 14.38 4.29 -16.11
CA THR A 179 13.53 4.23 -17.33
C THR A 179 12.68 2.97 -17.43
N THR A 180 12.94 1.98 -16.59
CA THR A 180 12.22 0.71 -16.53
C THR A 180 11.72 0.39 -15.12
N ALA A 181 11.78 1.35 -14.18
CA ALA A 181 11.56 1.10 -12.76
C ALA A 181 10.08 1.18 -12.39
N ASP A 182 9.46 0.05 -12.06
CA ASP A 182 8.18 0.00 -11.34
C ASP A 182 8.43 0.12 -9.83
N ALA A 183 7.45 0.55 -9.03
CA ALA A 183 7.64 0.45 -7.56
C ALA A 183 7.71 -1.02 -7.13
N VAL A 184 6.84 -1.85 -7.69
CA VAL A 184 6.83 -3.31 -7.48
C VAL A 184 6.60 -4.01 -8.81
N GLN A 185 7.46 -4.98 -9.14
CA GLN A 185 7.24 -5.88 -10.26
C GLN A 185 7.34 -7.35 -9.84
N MET A 186 6.30 -8.14 -10.15
CA MET A 186 6.29 -9.59 -9.94
C MET A 186 6.01 -10.35 -11.24
N ASN A 187 6.91 -11.25 -11.61
CA ASN A 187 6.86 -12.01 -12.84
C ASN A 187 6.77 -13.51 -12.56
N ASP A 188 5.93 -14.22 -13.32
CA ASP A 188 5.84 -15.70 -13.30
C ASP A 188 5.66 -16.28 -11.88
N SER A 189 4.99 -15.54 -11.00
CA SER A 189 4.83 -15.87 -9.59
C SER A 189 3.40 -16.26 -9.28
N SER A 190 3.20 -17.01 -8.19
CA SER A 190 1.88 -17.57 -7.85
C SER A 190 1.61 -17.55 -6.36
N ASN A 191 0.33 -17.59 -5.97
CA ASN A 191 -0.12 -17.47 -4.58
C ASN A 191 0.43 -16.18 -3.96
N ILE A 192 0.01 -15.07 -4.54
CA ILE A 192 0.50 -13.72 -4.24
C ILE A 192 -0.56 -13.00 -3.41
N LEU A 193 -0.13 -12.40 -2.30
CA LEU A 193 -0.91 -11.47 -1.50
C LEU A 193 -0.15 -10.15 -1.40
N ILE A 194 -0.77 -9.07 -1.86
CA ILE A 194 -0.29 -7.70 -1.72
C ILE A 194 -1.34 -6.94 -0.93
N SER A 195 -1.07 -6.66 0.35
CA SER A 195 -2.08 -6.08 1.24
C SER A 195 -1.57 -5.02 2.19
N GLY A 196 -2.37 -3.97 2.40
CA GLY A 196 -2.11 -2.92 3.39
C GLY A 196 -0.92 -2.01 3.06
N ASN A 197 -0.40 -2.05 1.84
CA ASN A 197 0.80 -1.29 1.47
C ASN A 197 0.45 0.15 1.05
N TYR A 198 1.38 1.07 1.30
CA TYR A 198 1.42 2.39 0.68
C TYR A 198 2.52 2.41 -0.37
N ILE A 199 2.16 2.55 -1.65
CA ILE A 199 3.10 2.48 -2.76
C ILE A 199 2.94 3.74 -3.62
N ASP A 200 3.99 4.55 -3.71
CA ASP A 200 3.92 5.90 -4.28
C ASP A 200 5.06 6.16 -5.27
N GLN A 201 4.70 6.52 -6.50
CA GLN A 201 5.59 6.83 -7.61
C GLN A 201 5.52 8.31 -8.03
N THR A 202 4.86 9.18 -7.28
CA THR A 202 4.68 10.60 -7.64
C THR A 202 6.01 11.35 -7.77
N GLY A 203 6.97 11.10 -6.88
CA GLY A 203 8.31 11.69 -6.91
C GLY A 203 9.31 10.93 -7.79
N ALA A 204 8.90 9.81 -8.40
CA ALA A 204 9.80 8.97 -9.16
C ALA A 204 10.17 9.56 -10.52
N ALA A 205 11.43 9.39 -10.91
CA ALA A 205 11.89 9.65 -12.27
C ALA A 205 11.74 8.35 -13.11
N SER A 206 10.50 7.96 -13.39
CA SER A 206 10.17 6.74 -14.13
C SER A 206 8.96 6.94 -15.05
N PRO A 207 8.95 6.38 -16.28
CA PRO A 207 7.77 6.35 -17.12
C PRO A 207 6.83 5.16 -16.80
N LYS A 208 7.17 4.37 -15.78
CA LYS A 208 6.49 3.13 -15.41
C LYS A 208 5.50 3.36 -14.26
N GLY A 209 4.94 2.29 -13.69
CA GLY A 209 3.81 2.39 -12.77
C GLY A 209 4.12 1.93 -11.36
N VAL A 210 3.06 1.82 -10.57
CA VAL A 210 3.13 1.45 -9.16
C VAL A 210 3.32 -0.05 -9.01
N LEU A 211 2.40 -0.85 -9.56
CA LEU A 211 2.42 -2.31 -9.43
C LEU A 211 2.32 -3.01 -10.79
N THR A 212 3.31 -3.84 -11.12
CA THR A 212 3.32 -4.68 -12.32
C THR A 212 3.30 -6.15 -11.94
N LEU A 213 2.27 -6.88 -12.39
CA LEU A 213 2.18 -8.34 -12.32
C LEU A 213 2.18 -8.92 -13.73
N ILE A 214 3.16 -9.76 -14.05
CA ILE A 214 3.25 -10.45 -15.35
C ILE A 214 3.11 -11.95 -15.16
N ARG A 215 2.08 -12.53 -15.77
CA ARG A 215 1.68 -13.93 -15.60
C ARG A 215 1.47 -14.34 -14.13
N PRO A 216 0.76 -13.54 -13.31
CA PRO A 216 0.41 -13.96 -11.96
C PRO A 216 -0.59 -15.12 -12.00
N VAL A 217 -0.49 -16.03 -11.02
CA VAL A 217 -1.49 -17.08 -10.80
C VAL A 217 -1.94 -17.07 -9.35
N ASN A 218 -3.24 -16.96 -9.08
CA ASN A 218 -3.78 -16.81 -7.72
C ASN A 218 -3.16 -15.58 -7.02
N ALA A 219 -3.51 -14.40 -7.50
CA ALA A 219 -3.05 -13.14 -6.90
C ALA A 219 -4.20 -12.37 -6.29
N VAL A 220 -3.97 -11.82 -5.10
CA VAL A 220 -4.87 -10.89 -4.41
C VAL A 220 -4.12 -9.59 -4.15
N VAL A 221 -4.69 -8.48 -4.60
CA VAL A 221 -4.23 -7.12 -4.35
C VAL A 221 -5.33 -6.39 -3.60
N GLU A 222 -5.17 -6.18 -2.30
CA GLU A 222 -6.24 -5.68 -1.44
C GLU A 222 -5.80 -4.62 -0.42
N ASP A 223 -6.66 -3.66 -0.08
CA ASP A 223 -6.40 -2.68 0.98
C ASP A 223 -5.11 -1.86 0.81
N ASN A 224 -4.66 -1.65 -0.42
CA ASN A 224 -3.46 -0.83 -0.69
C ASN A 224 -3.84 0.60 -1.06
N THR A 225 -2.93 1.53 -0.79
CA THR A 225 -2.92 2.88 -1.36
C THR A 225 -1.84 2.93 -2.44
N LEU A 226 -2.23 3.13 -3.70
CA LEU A 226 -1.38 3.08 -4.88
C LEU A 226 -1.41 4.43 -5.60
N VAL A 227 -0.30 5.19 -5.53
CA VAL A 227 -0.29 6.59 -5.96
C VAL A 227 0.75 6.84 -7.05
N GLY A 228 0.37 7.57 -8.09
CA GLY A 228 1.29 8.11 -9.08
C GLY A 228 1.67 7.14 -10.21
N GLY A 229 2.78 7.43 -10.86
CA GLY A 229 3.30 6.66 -11.99
C GLY A 229 2.47 6.79 -13.29
N GLY A 230 2.89 6.07 -14.32
CA GLY A 230 2.17 5.98 -15.59
C GLY A 230 0.92 5.10 -15.52
N PHE A 231 0.82 4.23 -14.51
CA PHE A 231 -0.34 3.39 -14.21
C PHE A 231 -0.31 2.95 -12.73
N GLY A 232 -1.48 2.62 -12.18
CA GLY A 232 -1.61 2.02 -10.85
C GLY A 232 -1.17 0.55 -10.87
N VAL A 233 -2.04 -0.34 -11.36
CA VAL A 233 -1.83 -1.78 -11.47
C VAL A 233 -1.82 -2.22 -12.93
N SER A 234 -0.76 -2.87 -13.36
CA SER A 234 -0.67 -3.58 -14.64
C SER A 234 -0.63 -5.08 -14.38
N ALA A 235 -1.75 -5.78 -14.58
CA ALA A 235 -1.90 -7.20 -14.26
C ALA A 235 -2.06 -8.04 -15.53
N GLN A 236 -0.94 -8.29 -16.21
CA GLN A 236 -0.91 -8.87 -17.55
C GLN A 236 -0.80 -10.39 -17.52
N ALA A 237 -1.46 -11.04 -18.48
CA ALA A 237 -1.33 -12.48 -18.73
C ALA A 237 -1.65 -13.41 -17.53
N GLY A 238 -2.47 -12.94 -16.59
CA GLY A 238 -2.74 -13.66 -15.34
C GLY A 238 -3.89 -14.67 -15.41
N THR A 239 -4.02 -15.45 -14.36
CA THR A 239 -5.15 -16.36 -14.13
C THR A 239 -5.54 -16.36 -12.66
N ASN A 240 -6.83 -16.20 -12.37
CA ASN A 240 -7.37 -16.11 -11.01
C ASN A 240 -6.73 -14.95 -10.23
N VAL A 241 -7.13 -13.73 -10.57
CA VAL A 241 -6.58 -12.49 -10.00
C VAL A 241 -7.71 -11.65 -9.41
N ALA A 242 -7.60 -11.32 -8.12
CA ALA A 242 -8.49 -10.41 -7.43
C ALA A 242 -7.75 -9.09 -7.14
N ILE A 243 -8.37 -7.97 -7.49
CA ILE A 243 -7.87 -6.62 -7.20
C ILE A 243 -9.04 -5.87 -6.57
N HIS A 244 -9.05 -5.72 -5.25
CA HIS A 244 -10.18 -5.13 -4.56
C HIS A 244 -9.84 -4.23 -3.39
N ASP A 245 -10.76 -3.34 -3.03
CA ASP A 245 -10.64 -2.47 -1.85
C ASP A 245 -9.34 -1.63 -1.82
N ASN A 246 -8.77 -1.32 -2.99
CA ASN A 246 -7.61 -0.44 -3.10
C ASN A 246 -8.04 1.00 -3.37
N ASP A 247 -7.23 1.94 -2.88
CA ASP A 247 -7.24 3.34 -3.28
C ASP A 247 -6.16 3.53 -4.36
N ILE A 248 -6.56 3.90 -5.58
CA ILE A 248 -5.68 4.03 -6.74
C ILE A 248 -5.82 5.42 -7.35
N SER A 249 -4.77 6.23 -7.28
CA SER A 249 -4.85 7.64 -7.63
C SER A 249 -3.57 8.26 -8.21
N GLY A 250 -3.69 9.45 -8.76
CA GLY A 250 -2.56 10.28 -9.21
C GLY A 250 -1.76 9.73 -10.40
N TYR A 251 -2.22 8.66 -11.04
CA TYR A 251 -1.55 8.04 -12.19
C TYR A 251 -1.82 8.85 -13.47
N GLY A 252 -0.80 9.03 -14.30
CA GLY A 252 -0.96 9.89 -15.48
C GLY A 252 0.30 10.17 -16.29
N GLY A 253 0.33 11.35 -16.91
CA GLY A 253 1.42 11.77 -17.79
C GLY A 253 1.32 11.22 -19.23
N TYR A 254 0.43 10.25 -19.48
CA TYR A 254 0.22 9.67 -20.80
C TYR A 254 -1.26 9.47 -21.12
N SER A 255 -1.61 9.57 -22.41
CA SER A 255 -2.97 9.29 -22.89
C SER A 255 -3.39 7.82 -22.72
N TRP A 256 -2.43 6.93 -22.49
CA TRP A 256 -2.67 5.50 -22.26
C TRP A 256 -2.72 5.13 -20.79
N SER A 257 -2.45 6.06 -19.85
CA SER A 257 -2.39 5.77 -18.41
C SER A 257 -3.69 5.20 -17.88
N TYR A 258 -3.62 4.25 -16.95
CA TYR A 258 -4.80 3.57 -16.39
C TYR A 258 -4.61 3.26 -14.90
N ALA A 259 -5.71 3.15 -14.15
CA ALA A 259 -5.67 2.63 -12.79
C ALA A 259 -5.35 1.15 -12.81
N ILE A 260 -6.12 0.37 -13.58
CA ILE A 260 -5.94 -1.09 -13.68
C ILE A 260 -5.93 -1.47 -15.16
N GLY A 261 -4.83 -2.05 -15.64
CA GLY A 261 -4.66 -2.43 -17.04
C GLY A 261 -4.39 -3.92 -17.20
N LEU A 262 -5.05 -4.54 -18.18
CA LEU A 262 -4.89 -5.95 -18.50
C LEU A 262 -5.03 -6.23 -20.00
N GLY A 263 -4.39 -7.31 -20.43
CA GLY A 263 -4.47 -7.83 -21.79
C GLY A 263 -3.50 -7.24 -22.80
N ASP A 264 -2.51 -6.44 -22.40
CA ASP A 264 -1.46 -5.94 -23.30
C ASP A 264 -0.50 -7.05 -23.72
N THR A 265 -0.26 -8.01 -22.83
CA THR A 265 0.52 -9.21 -23.12
C THR A 265 -0.16 -10.46 -22.59
N GLY A 266 -0.09 -11.55 -23.36
CA GLY A 266 -0.54 -12.89 -22.98
C GLY A 266 -2.05 -13.03 -22.73
N ASP A 267 -2.46 -14.27 -22.48
CA ASP A 267 -3.85 -14.59 -22.17
C ASP A 267 -4.19 -14.20 -20.74
N THR A 268 -5.36 -13.59 -20.54
CA THR A 268 -5.85 -13.09 -19.26
C THR A 268 -7.18 -13.76 -18.93
N ARG A 269 -7.29 -14.41 -17.77
CA ARG A 269 -8.50 -15.16 -17.36
C ARG A 269 -8.85 -14.97 -15.89
N ASP A 270 -10.14 -14.95 -15.59
CA ASP A 270 -10.71 -15.02 -14.24
C ASP A 270 -10.21 -13.87 -13.36
N TYR A 271 -10.67 -12.65 -13.66
CA TYR A 271 -10.33 -11.42 -12.94
C TYR A 271 -11.55 -10.92 -12.17
N ASP A 272 -11.38 -10.68 -10.88
CA ASP A 272 -12.33 -9.99 -10.01
C ASP A 272 -11.75 -8.62 -9.64
N ILE A 273 -12.40 -7.55 -10.10
CA ILE A 273 -11.97 -6.17 -9.85
C ILE A 273 -13.12 -5.45 -9.14
N SER A 274 -13.03 -5.29 -7.83
CA SER A 274 -14.17 -4.83 -7.03
C SER A 274 -13.82 -3.95 -5.84
N GLY A 275 -14.74 -3.13 -5.32
CA GLY A 275 -14.49 -2.33 -4.10
C GLY A 275 -13.40 -1.25 -4.20
N ASN A 276 -12.74 -1.09 -5.34
CA ASN A 276 -11.64 -0.12 -5.48
C ASN A 276 -12.19 1.30 -5.59
N TYR A 277 -11.48 2.26 -4.98
CA TYR A 277 -11.65 3.67 -5.25
C TYR A 277 -10.58 4.12 -6.25
N ILE A 278 -11.02 4.53 -7.43
CA ILE A 278 -10.17 4.89 -8.56
C ILE A 278 -10.41 6.35 -8.90
N HIS A 279 -9.40 7.20 -8.72
CA HIS A 279 -9.56 8.63 -8.91
C HIS A 279 -8.31 9.37 -9.40
N ASP A 280 -8.45 10.66 -9.70
CA ASP A 280 -7.36 11.58 -10.11
C ASP A 280 -6.48 11.02 -11.22
N GLY A 281 -7.11 10.61 -12.33
CA GLY A 281 -6.48 9.71 -13.29
C GLY A 281 -6.88 9.93 -14.75
N VAL A 282 -6.39 9.01 -15.60
CA VAL A 282 -6.73 8.99 -17.03
C VAL A 282 -7.85 7.99 -17.30
N TRP A 283 -7.53 6.72 -17.52
CA TRP A 283 -8.53 5.65 -17.65
C TRP A 283 -8.72 4.92 -16.32
N GLY A 284 -9.93 4.43 -16.02
CA GLY A 284 -10.15 3.57 -14.87
C GLY A 284 -9.58 2.16 -15.11
N VAL A 285 -10.46 1.21 -15.43
CA VAL A 285 -10.06 -0.14 -15.84
C VAL A 285 -9.91 -0.22 -17.37
N ALA A 286 -8.77 -0.70 -17.86
CA ALA A 286 -8.45 -0.82 -19.27
C ALA A 286 -8.17 -2.27 -19.69
N VAL A 287 -9.10 -2.86 -20.43
CA VAL A 287 -8.95 -4.12 -21.15
C VAL A 287 -8.52 -3.80 -22.59
N SER A 288 -7.20 -3.66 -22.77
CA SER A 288 -6.62 -3.03 -23.96
C SER A 288 -5.27 -3.64 -24.32
N ALA A 289 -4.79 -3.38 -25.54
CA ALA A 289 -3.46 -3.81 -25.96
C ALA A 289 -2.86 -2.90 -27.05
N ALA A 290 -1.54 -2.79 -27.12
CA ALA A 290 -0.87 -2.26 -28.28
C ALA A 290 -1.08 -3.18 -29.51
N GLY A 291 -1.49 -2.59 -30.64
CA GLY A 291 -1.84 -3.38 -31.84
C GLY A 291 -3.07 -4.27 -31.64
N THR A 292 -3.19 -5.34 -32.42
CA THR A 292 -4.36 -6.25 -32.40
C THR A 292 -3.96 -7.70 -32.14
N PRO A 293 -3.37 -8.01 -30.95
CA PRO A 293 -2.95 -9.37 -30.64
C PRO A 293 -4.16 -10.29 -30.43
N THR A 294 -3.97 -11.58 -30.74
CA THR A 294 -5.01 -12.62 -30.65
C THR A 294 -5.04 -13.31 -29.28
N TYR A 295 -4.73 -12.58 -28.21
CA TYR A 295 -4.78 -13.11 -26.85
C TYR A 295 -6.21 -13.33 -26.39
N VAL A 296 -6.39 -14.33 -25.53
CA VAL A 296 -7.65 -14.58 -24.83
C VAL A 296 -7.78 -13.61 -23.66
N ARG A 297 -8.97 -13.02 -23.50
CA ARG A 297 -9.34 -12.14 -22.38
C ARG A 297 -10.73 -12.55 -21.92
N GLU A 298 -10.83 -13.37 -20.91
CA GLU A 298 -12.10 -13.99 -20.53
C GLU A 298 -12.36 -13.87 -19.03
N ASP A 299 -13.65 -13.81 -18.69
CA ASP A 299 -14.15 -13.75 -17.32
C ASP A 299 -13.53 -12.61 -16.48
N ILE A 300 -13.63 -11.40 -17.01
CA ILE A 300 -13.16 -10.17 -16.34
C ILE A 300 -14.38 -9.46 -15.74
N ASN A 301 -14.59 -9.59 -14.43
CA ASN A 301 -15.72 -9.02 -13.72
C ASN A 301 -15.29 -7.76 -12.96
N ILE A 302 -15.96 -6.64 -13.23
CA ILE A 302 -15.62 -5.33 -12.68
C ILE A 302 -16.87 -4.74 -12.02
N TYR A 303 -16.91 -4.72 -10.69
CA TYR A 303 -18.12 -4.35 -9.97
C TYR A 303 -17.89 -3.68 -8.62
N SER A 304 -18.85 -2.89 -8.15
CA SER A 304 -18.77 -2.22 -6.83
C SER A 304 -17.51 -1.36 -6.63
N ASN A 305 -16.93 -0.86 -7.72
CA ASN A 305 -15.86 0.14 -7.66
C ASN A 305 -16.46 1.54 -7.68
N VAL A 306 -15.69 2.52 -7.19
CA VAL A 306 -15.98 3.95 -7.33
C VAL A 306 -14.98 4.57 -8.29
N PHE A 307 -15.47 5.25 -9.32
CA PHE A 307 -14.67 5.98 -10.31
C PHE A 307 -14.96 7.47 -10.23
N ASP A 308 -13.92 8.27 -10.01
CA ASP A 308 -14.03 9.71 -9.76
C ASP A 308 -12.87 10.47 -10.44
N ASP A 309 -13.04 11.75 -10.76
CA ASP A 309 -12.06 12.64 -11.41
C ASP A 309 -11.15 11.96 -12.47
N LEU A 310 -11.78 11.26 -13.42
CA LEU A 310 -11.09 10.62 -14.55
C LEU A 310 -11.21 11.47 -15.81
N SER A 311 -10.06 11.80 -16.40
CA SER A 311 -10.02 12.53 -17.67
C SER A 311 -10.47 11.70 -18.88
N GLN A 312 -10.65 10.39 -18.74
CA GLN A 312 -11.23 9.47 -19.72
C GLN A 312 -12.31 8.59 -19.07
N ALA A 313 -12.63 7.44 -19.68
CA ALA A 313 -13.73 6.60 -19.20
C ALA A 313 -13.32 5.72 -18.00
N ALA A 314 -14.30 5.44 -17.13
CA ALA A 314 -14.18 4.46 -16.04
C ALA A 314 -13.83 3.07 -16.57
N LEU A 315 -14.42 2.66 -17.69
CA LEU A 315 -14.08 1.41 -18.38
C LEU A 315 -13.61 1.66 -19.82
N LYS A 316 -12.52 1.02 -20.22
CA LYS A 316 -12.12 0.85 -21.62
C LYS A 316 -12.04 -0.63 -21.99
N VAL A 317 -12.76 -1.04 -23.03
CA VAL A 317 -12.63 -2.38 -23.63
C VAL A 317 -12.54 -2.25 -25.14
N ASP A 318 -11.32 -2.34 -25.69
CA ASP A 318 -11.08 -2.14 -27.12
C ASP A 318 -10.51 -3.37 -27.84
N ARG A 319 -10.31 -4.48 -27.12
CA ARG A 319 -9.91 -5.78 -27.67
C ARG A 319 -10.96 -6.85 -27.36
N PRO A 320 -11.10 -7.91 -28.19
CA PRO A 320 -12.00 -9.01 -27.90
C PRO A 320 -11.78 -9.51 -26.47
N ALA A 321 -12.84 -9.43 -25.68
CA ALA A 321 -12.85 -9.80 -24.28
C ALA A 321 -14.25 -10.24 -23.86
N SER A 322 -14.33 -11.08 -22.82
CA SER A 322 -15.57 -11.37 -22.10
C SER A 322 -15.46 -11.03 -20.62
N GLY A 323 -16.59 -10.71 -20.01
CA GLY A 323 -16.64 -10.20 -18.64
C GLY A 323 -17.91 -9.41 -18.38
N SER A 324 -17.88 -8.54 -17.38
CA SER A 324 -19.01 -7.68 -17.03
C SER A 324 -18.56 -6.40 -16.32
N PHE A 325 -19.33 -5.33 -16.46
CA PHE A 325 -19.11 -4.06 -15.78
C PHE A 325 -20.40 -3.58 -15.12
N HIS A 326 -20.55 -3.82 -13.82
CA HIS A 326 -21.82 -3.64 -13.15
C HIS A 326 -21.75 -3.18 -11.70
N ASP A 327 -22.85 -2.59 -11.20
CA ASP A 327 -22.96 -2.18 -9.79
C ASP A 327 -21.83 -1.24 -9.32
N ASN A 328 -21.22 -0.48 -10.23
CA ASN A 328 -20.20 0.52 -9.92
C ASN A 328 -20.82 1.90 -9.68
N VAL A 329 -20.12 2.75 -8.94
CA VAL A 329 -20.42 4.17 -8.77
C VAL A 329 -19.49 4.98 -9.66
N ILE A 330 -20.04 5.85 -10.50
CA ILE A 330 -19.27 6.63 -11.48
C ILE A 330 -19.64 8.10 -11.31
N ALA A 331 -18.68 8.96 -11.00
CA ALA A 331 -18.92 10.40 -10.88
C ALA A 331 -19.55 10.96 -12.16
N SER A 332 -20.42 11.96 -12.01
CA SER A 332 -21.28 12.45 -13.11
C SER A 332 -20.49 13.12 -14.25
N ASP A 333 -19.25 13.53 -13.98
CA ASP A 333 -18.28 14.08 -14.92
C ASP A 333 -17.39 13.01 -15.58
N VAL A 334 -17.40 11.77 -15.09
CA VAL A 334 -16.65 10.65 -15.66
C VAL A 334 -17.46 9.94 -16.74
N THR A 335 -16.83 9.68 -17.88
CA THR A 335 -17.48 8.88 -18.95
C THR A 335 -17.62 7.43 -18.48
N PRO A 336 -18.82 6.81 -18.51
CA PRO A 336 -18.98 5.47 -17.93
C PRO A 336 -18.14 4.38 -18.62
N TYR A 337 -18.13 4.35 -19.94
CA TYR A 337 -17.36 3.36 -20.68
C TYR A 337 -17.00 3.81 -22.10
N SER A 338 -15.94 3.20 -22.64
CA SER A 338 -15.53 3.20 -24.03
C SER A 338 -15.32 1.75 -24.47
N ILE A 339 -16.38 1.14 -25.02
CA ILE A 339 -16.37 -0.26 -25.48
C ILE A 339 -16.47 -0.28 -27.00
N SER A 340 -15.60 -1.06 -27.64
CA SER A 340 -15.60 -1.26 -29.10
C SER A 340 -16.97 -1.77 -29.62
N PRO A 341 -17.49 -1.26 -30.74
CA PRO A 341 -18.78 -1.68 -31.30
C PRO A 341 -18.90 -3.19 -31.56
N ALA A 342 -17.81 -3.86 -31.91
CA ALA A 342 -17.79 -5.30 -32.14
C ALA A 342 -18.08 -6.09 -30.85
N ILE A 343 -17.63 -5.59 -29.70
CA ILE A 343 -17.82 -6.23 -28.39
C ILE A 343 -19.27 -6.00 -27.92
N ILE A 344 -19.78 -4.78 -28.11
CA ILE A 344 -21.21 -4.46 -27.88
C ILE A 344 -22.10 -5.37 -28.73
N ALA A 345 -21.82 -5.48 -30.03
CA ALA A 345 -22.60 -6.32 -30.94
C ALA A 345 -22.53 -7.82 -30.59
N ALA A 346 -21.41 -8.28 -30.06
CA ALA A 346 -21.25 -9.65 -29.58
C ALA A 346 -21.85 -9.88 -28.18
N ASN A 347 -22.17 -8.82 -27.45
CA ASN A 347 -22.67 -8.85 -26.07
C ASN A 347 -21.77 -9.69 -25.13
N THR A 348 -20.45 -9.62 -25.31
CA THR A 348 -19.50 -10.38 -24.48
C THR A 348 -19.06 -9.64 -23.23
N PHE A 349 -19.31 -8.32 -23.15
CA PHE A 349 -18.95 -7.47 -22.02
C PHE A 349 -20.13 -6.54 -21.65
N PRO A 350 -21.24 -7.08 -21.11
CA PRO A 350 -22.40 -6.29 -20.72
C PRO A 350 -22.08 -5.23 -19.66
N VAL A 351 -22.83 -4.14 -19.71
CA VAL A 351 -22.81 -3.03 -18.75
C VAL A 351 -24.20 -2.92 -18.10
N SER A 352 -24.29 -2.92 -16.77
CA SER A 352 -25.58 -2.89 -16.06
C SER A 352 -25.48 -2.30 -14.67
N ASN A 353 -26.56 -1.73 -14.13
CA ASN A 353 -26.68 -1.30 -12.72
C ASN A 353 -25.59 -0.35 -12.20
N ASN A 354 -24.82 0.32 -13.06
CA ASN A 354 -23.92 1.37 -12.60
C ASN A 354 -24.75 2.62 -12.26
N THR A 355 -24.36 3.30 -11.19
CA THR A 355 -25.05 4.49 -10.67
C THR A 355 -24.09 5.67 -10.65
N THR A 356 -24.64 6.88 -10.59
CA THR A 356 -23.79 8.06 -10.32
C THR A 356 -23.45 8.20 -8.84
N LEU A 357 -22.43 8.99 -8.51
CA LEU A 357 -22.08 9.28 -7.12
C LEU A 357 -23.27 9.88 -6.35
N GLU A 358 -24.01 10.79 -6.99
CA GLU A 358 -25.20 11.42 -6.40
C GLU A 358 -26.35 10.41 -6.23
N GLU A 359 -26.54 9.49 -7.17
CA GLU A 359 -27.53 8.41 -7.06
C GLU A 359 -27.18 7.43 -5.95
N ALA A 360 -25.91 7.07 -5.81
CA ALA A 360 -25.42 6.21 -4.73
C ALA A 360 -25.62 6.89 -3.37
N GLN A 361 -25.20 8.16 -3.24
CA GLN A 361 -25.43 8.96 -2.03
C GLN A 361 -26.93 9.07 -1.70
N ALA A 362 -27.78 9.31 -2.68
CA ALA A 362 -29.23 9.36 -2.49
C ALA A 362 -29.83 8.01 -2.09
N ALA A 363 -29.33 6.90 -2.64
CA ALA A 363 -29.74 5.55 -2.28
C ALA A 363 -29.32 5.20 -0.84
N THR A 364 -28.12 5.59 -0.40
CA THR A 364 -27.65 5.45 0.98
C THR A 364 -28.50 6.30 1.93
N LEU A 365 -28.79 7.55 1.58
CA LEU A 365 -29.71 8.39 2.35
C LEU A 365 -31.13 7.81 2.43
N ALA A 366 -31.62 7.23 1.33
CA ALA A 366 -32.91 6.56 1.28
C ALA A 366 -32.93 5.26 2.11
N SER A 367 -31.85 4.47 2.11
CA SER A 367 -31.73 3.27 2.93
C SER A 367 -31.68 3.62 4.42
N TYR A 368 -30.96 4.67 4.82
CA TYR A 368 -31.02 5.21 6.20
C TYR A 368 -32.43 5.67 6.58
N SER A 369 -33.16 6.30 5.64
CA SER A 369 -34.55 6.72 5.88
C SER A 369 -35.52 5.54 6.04
N LEU A 370 -35.24 4.40 5.38
CA LEU A 370 -36.02 3.16 5.46
C LEU A 370 -35.66 2.34 6.71
N ALA A 371 -34.38 2.28 7.09
CA ALA A 371 -33.92 1.64 8.32
C ALA A 371 -34.46 2.35 9.59
N ALA A 372 -34.64 3.67 9.53
CA ALA A 372 -35.36 4.42 10.56
C ALA A 372 -36.86 4.07 10.65
N SER A 373 -37.42 3.36 9.67
CA SER A 373 -38.84 2.99 9.59
C SER A 373 -39.15 1.50 9.86
N ASP A 374 -38.14 0.63 9.91
CA ASP A 374 -38.31 -0.82 10.06
C ASP A 374 -37.40 -1.39 11.16
N THR A 375 -37.76 -1.14 12.42
CA THR A 375 -37.17 -1.87 13.54
C THR A 375 -37.72 -3.29 13.57
N THR A 376 -37.14 -4.23 12.81
CA THR A 376 -36.92 -5.64 13.18
C THR A 376 -36.27 -6.44 12.05
N HIS A 377 -34.98 -6.25 11.82
CA HIS A 377 -34.13 -7.31 11.28
C HIS A 377 -32.82 -7.32 12.05
N ALA A 378 -32.50 -8.45 12.66
CA ALA A 378 -31.21 -8.66 13.29
C ALA A 378 -30.17 -8.74 12.19
N GLU A 379 -29.54 -7.60 11.91
CA GLU A 379 -28.31 -7.51 11.13
C GLU A 379 -27.22 -8.30 11.84
N ALA A 380 -26.35 -8.95 11.07
CA ALA A 380 -25.10 -9.45 11.61
C ALA A 380 -24.35 -8.24 12.17
N VAL A 381 -24.03 -8.29 13.47
CA VAL A 381 -23.39 -7.17 14.18
C VAL A 381 -22.10 -6.80 13.43
N PRO A 382 -21.98 -5.57 12.88
CA PRO A 382 -20.74 -5.13 12.26
C PRO A 382 -19.58 -5.25 13.26
N THR A 383 -18.45 -5.79 12.82
CA THR A 383 -17.30 -6.09 13.68
C THR A 383 -16.61 -4.81 14.16
N ILE A 384 -16.74 -3.72 13.40
CA ILE A 384 -16.39 -2.35 13.79
C ILE A 384 -17.40 -1.37 13.17
N VAL A 385 -17.69 -0.29 13.87
CA VAL A 385 -18.66 0.75 13.49
C VAL A 385 -18.08 2.12 13.79
N ALA A 386 -17.89 2.93 12.75
CA ALA A 386 -17.63 4.35 12.85
C ALA A 386 -18.97 5.07 12.99
N THR A 387 -19.03 6.08 13.86
CA THR A 387 -20.26 6.83 14.15
C THR A 387 -20.02 8.31 13.99
N HIS A 388 -20.84 8.95 13.16
CA HIS A 388 -20.74 10.35 12.82
C HIS A 388 -20.51 11.27 14.01
N ASP A 389 -19.43 12.04 13.93
CA ASP A 389 -19.08 13.05 14.91
C ASP A 389 -19.59 14.42 14.51
N SER A 390 -19.99 15.20 15.51
CA SER A 390 -20.39 16.57 15.28
C SER A 390 -19.88 17.52 16.35
N LEU A 391 -19.31 18.62 15.91
CA LEU A 391 -18.96 19.76 16.73
C LEU A 391 -19.81 20.96 16.32
N LYS A 392 -20.42 21.64 17.29
CA LYS A 392 -21.19 22.86 17.06
C LYS A 392 -20.54 24.05 17.77
N ILE A 393 -20.10 25.02 16.99
CA ILE A 393 -19.49 26.25 17.48
C ILE A 393 -20.51 27.38 17.29
N SER A 394 -21.00 27.92 18.41
CA SER A 394 -21.99 29.01 18.41
C SER A 394 -21.59 30.19 19.30
N SER A 395 -20.45 30.08 19.98
CA SER A 395 -19.84 31.12 20.81
C SER A 395 -18.34 30.83 20.93
N ASP A 396 -17.52 31.89 21.08
CA ASP A 396 -16.07 31.82 21.33
C ASP A 396 -15.23 31.32 20.12
N ILE A 397 -14.77 32.29 19.31
CA ILE A 397 -13.97 32.04 18.10
C ILE A 397 -12.46 31.89 18.37
N ASP A 398 -11.99 32.38 19.52
CA ASP A 398 -10.56 32.49 19.84
C ASP A 398 -10.02 31.28 20.61
N SER A 399 -10.88 30.36 21.03
CA SER A 399 -10.51 29.14 21.74
C SER A 399 -10.52 27.91 20.83
N ALA A 400 -9.63 26.96 21.15
CA ALA A 400 -9.66 25.64 20.56
C ALA A 400 -10.85 24.86 21.12
N HIS A 401 -11.67 24.30 20.24
CA HIS A 401 -12.80 23.43 20.57
C HIS A 401 -12.35 21.98 20.49
N HIS A 402 -12.73 21.16 21.47
CA HIS A 402 -12.22 19.80 21.64
C HIS A 402 -13.31 18.74 21.39
N GLY A 403 -12.88 17.55 20.97
CA GLY A 403 -13.69 16.33 20.92
C GLY A 403 -12.80 15.11 20.72
N ASN A 404 -13.40 13.93 20.58
CA ASN A 404 -12.67 12.70 20.25
C ASN A 404 -13.46 11.89 19.21
N LEU A 405 -12.81 11.60 18.07
CA LEU A 405 -13.40 10.87 16.93
C LEU A 405 -13.80 9.43 17.23
N LEU A 406 -13.25 8.83 18.29
CA LEU A 406 -13.41 7.42 18.62
C LEU A 406 -14.36 7.21 19.81
N GLU A 407 -14.89 8.28 20.41
CA GLU A 407 -15.66 8.21 21.67
C GLU A 407 -16.99 7.46 21.49
N ASN A 408 -17.62 7.59 20.32
CA ASN A 408 -18.88 6.99 19.95
C ASN A 408 -18.73 5.78 19.02
N ASP A 409 -17.51 5.46 18.59
CA ASP A 409 -17.18 4.32 17.75
C ASP A 409 -17.17 3.01 18.56
N SER A 410 -17.42 1.89 17.90
CA SER A 410 -17.47 0.60 18.59
C SER A 410 -16.91 -0.54 17.76
N SER A 411 -16.35 -1.54 18.43
CA SER A 411 -15.95 -2.80 17.81
C SER A 411 -16.30 -3.99 18.69
N ALA A 412 -16.50 -5.13 18.04
CA ALA A 412 -16.84 -6.38 18.71
C ALA A 412 -15.72 -6.89 19.64
N ASN A 413 -14.46 -6.50 19.38
CA ASN A 413 -13.29 -6.88 20.18
C ASN A 413 -12.88 -5.80 21.22
N GLY A 414 -13.58 -4.65 21.24
CA GLY A 414 -13.31 -3.54 22.15
C GLY A 414 -12.09 -2.68 21.80
N THR A 415 -11.45 -2.92 20.66
CA THR A 415 -10.34 -2.12 20.12
C THR A 415 -10.85 -1.20 19.03
N VAL A 416 -10.58 0.10 19.12
CA VAL A 416 -10.88 1.08 18.07
C VAL A 416 -9.65 1.93 17.87
N LEU A 417 -9.16 2.00 16.63
CA LEU A 417 -7.93 2.71 16.26
C LEU A 417 -8.22 3.67 15.12
N LEU A 418 -7.88 4.95 15.28
CA LEU A 418 -7.87 5.91 14.18
C LEU A 418 -6.75 5.55 13.20
N ARG A 419 -7.08 5.38 11.91
CA ARG A 419 -6.12 4.99 10.87
C ARG A 419 -5.83 6.10 9.89
N ARG A 420 -6.87 6.80 9.44
CA ARG A 420 -6.76 7.88 8.47
C ARG A 420 -7.62 9.06 8.89
N PHE A 421 -7.16 10.26 8.57
CA PHE A 421 -7.92 11.50 8.66
C PHE A 421 -7.66 12.30 7.38
N GLU A 422 -8.70 12.53 6.57
CA GLU A 422 -8.62 13.05 5.19
C GLU A 422 -7.56 12.30 4.35
N GLY A 423 -7.57 10.96 4.40
CA GLY A 423 -6.65 10.10 3.65
C GLY A 423 -5.21 10.05 4.19
N ALA A 424 -4.81 10.97 5.07
CA ALA A 424 -3.48 11.00 5.68
C ALA A 424 -3.40 10.13 6.95
N ILE A 425 -2.21 9.59 7.24
CA ILE A 425 -1.93 8.86 8.48
C ILE A 425 -1.80 9.86 9.63
N VAL A 426 -2.44 9.56 10.76
CA VAL A 426 -2.26 10.31 12.01
C VAL A 426 -1.12 9.65 12.80
N ASP A 427 0.05 10.28 12.80
CA ASP A 427 1.23 9.76 13.50
C ASP A 427 1.25 10.16 14.99
N LYS A 428 2.31 9.77 15.71
CA LYS A 428 2.47 10.03 17.16
C LYS A 428 2.49 11.52 17.55
N ASN A 429 2.66 12.43 16.58
CA ASN A 429 2.65 13.87 16.79
C ASN A 429 1.33 14.52 16.36
N GLY A 430 0.34 13.72 15.95
CA GLY A 430 -0.93 14.19 15.40
C GLY A 430 -0.81 14.74 13.97
N LEU A 431 -1.95 15.09 13.39
CA LEU A 431 -2.09 15.64 12.04
C LEU A 431 -2.83 16.98 12.11
N THR A 432 -2.23 18.04 11.58
CA THR A 432 -2.88 19.35 11.47
C THR A 432 -3.31 19.64 10.03
N LEU A 433 -4.60 19.87 9.80
CA LEU A 433 -5.17 20.25 8.50
C LEU A 433 -5.85 21.61 8.58
N THR A 434 -5.84 22.32 7.45
CA THR A 434 -6.55 23.60 7.31
C THR A 434 -7.83 23.36 6.52
N GLY A 435 -8.98 23.49 7.20
CA GLY A 435 -10.29 23.45 6.57
C GLY A 435 -10.67 24.77 5.88
N ASN A 436 -11.90 24.84 5.38
CA ASN A 436 -12.45 26.03 4.73
C ASN A 436 -12.69 27.15 5.74
N TYR A 437 -12.97 26.84 7.00
CA TYR A 437 -13.36 27.82 8.02
C TYR A 437 -12.49 27.81 9.28
N GLY A 438 -11.52 26.90 9.37
CA GLY A 438 -10.62 26.80 10.51
C GLY A 438 -9.45 25.84 10.30
N THR A 439 -8.80 25.48 11.40
CA THR A 439 -7.70 24.53 11.44
C THR A 439 -8.03 23.44 12.46
N ILE A 440 -7.87 22.18 12.06
CA ILE A 440 -8.04 21.02 12.92
C ILE A 440 -6.69 20.37 13.21
N HIS A 441 -6.46 19.94 14.44
CA HIS A 441 -5.37 19.03 14.81
C HIS A 441 -5.98 17.78 15.44
N VAL A 442 -5.58 16.61 14.95
CA VAL A 442 -6.10 15.29 15.40
C VAL A 442 -4.93 14.44 15.87
N ASP A 443 -5.04 13.86 17.05
CA ASP A 443 -4.09 12.92 17.63
C ASP A 443 -4.45 11.46 17.33
N SER A 444 -3.48 10.56 17.45
CA SER A 444 -3.64 9.15 17.07
C SER A 444 -4.67 8.37 17.91
N ASP A 445 -5.05 8.89 19.08
CA ASP A 445 -6.09 8.37 19.97
C ASP A 445 -7.48 9.00 19.72
N GLY A 446 -7.62 9.78 18.65
CA GLY A 446 -8.88 10.39 18.23
C GLY A 446 -9.15 11.75 18.83
N ASP A 447 -8.40 12.18 19.84
CA ASP A 447 -8.54 13.52 20.42
C ASP A 447 -8.26 14.56 19.33
N TYR A 448 -9.15 15.54 19.20
CA TYR A 448 -8.97 16.62 18.24
C TYR A 448 -9.21 17.98 18.85
N THR A 449 -8.58 18.98 18.23
CA THR A 449 -8.84 20.41 18.44
C THR A 449 -9.20 21.08 17.13
N TYR A 450 -10.23 21.91 17.15
CA TYR A 450 -10.58 22.77 16.02
C TYR A 450 -10.57 24.23 16.45
N THR A 451 -9.86 25.05 15.70
CA THR A 451 -9.82 26.51 15.89
C THR A 451 -10.39 27.18 14.64
N ALA A 452 -11.47 27.94 14.80
CA ALA A 452 -12.07 28.70 13.71
C ALA A 452 -11.16 29.87 13.29
N ASP A 453 -11.10 30.15 11.99
CA ASP A 453 -10.31 31.25 11.45
C ASP A 453 -11.21 32.48 11.22
N ALA A 454 -11.07 33.48 12.10
CA ALA A 454 -11.84 34.72 12.04
C ALA A 454 -11.69 35.48 10.71
N ALA A 455 -10.55 35.38 10.03
CA ALA A 455 -10.36 36.01 8.73
C ALA A 455 -11.15 35.30 7.63
N LYS A 456 -11.31 33.97 7.72
CA LYS A 456 -12.12 33.18 6.78
C LYS A 456 -13.63 33.32 7.01
N LEU A 457 -14.03 33.63 8.25
CA LEU A 457 -15.42 33.90 8.60
C LEU A 457 -15.85 35.35 8.34
N ALA A 458 -14.91 36.27 8.14
CA ALA A 458 -15.20 37.69 7.94
C ALA A 458 -16.08 37.94 6.71
N GLY A 459 -17.26 38.52 6.93
CA GLY A 459 -18.22 38.85 5.86
C GLY A 459 -19.18 37.73 5.48
N LEU A 460 -19.12 36.58 6.15
CA LEU A 460 -20.13 35.53 6.06
C LEU A 460 -21.26 35.76 7.08
N SER A 461 -22.40 35.08 6.89
CA SER A 461 -23.55 35.11 7.79
C SER A 461 -24.27 33.76 7.80
N GLY A 462 -24.94 33.40 8.90
CA GLY A 462 -25.64 32.13 9.06
C GLY A 462 -24.72 30.95 9.44
N ASP A 463 -25.14 29.72 9.14
CA ASP A 463 -24.40 28.50 9.45
C ASP A 463 -23.46 28.11 8.31
N VAL A 464 -22.20 27.83 8.64
CA VAL A 464 -21.18 27.28 7.73
C VAL A 464 -20.59 25.99 8.32
N SER A 465 -19.96 25.15 7.50
CA SER A 465 -19.41 23.88 7.99
C SER A 465 -18.10 23.45 7.33
N ASP A 466 -17.20 22.90 8.13
CA ASP A 466 -16.13 22.02 7.66
C ASP A 466 -16.54 20.56 7.88
N THR A 467 -16.16 19.68 6.95
CA THR A 467 -16.37 18.23 7.05
C THR A 467 -15.04 17.55 6.81
N PHE A 468 -14.68 16.60 7.68
CA PHE A 468 -13.47 15.79 7.57
C PHE A 468 -13.82 14.31 7.65
N HIS A 469 -13.30 13.48 6.74
CA HIS A 469 -13.48 12.04 6.69
C HIS A 469 -12.41 11.34 7.50
N TYR A 470 -12.79 10.27 8.20
CA TYR A 470 -11.87 9.45 8.96
C TYR A 470 -12.14 7.96 8.74
N LYS A 471 -11.10 7.13 8.96
CA LYS A 471 -11.14 5.67 8.86
C LYS A 471 -10.66 5.06 10.17
N ILE A 472 -11.40 4.09 10.71
CA ILE A 472 -11.06 3.34 11.91
C ILE A 472 -10.82 1.85 11.63
N SER A 473 -10.18 1.15 12.56
CA SER A 473 -9.97 -0.30 12.51
C SER A 473 -9.95 -0.92 13.91
N ASP A 474 -10.35 -2.20 14.01
CA ASP A 474 -10.37 -2.94 15.26
C ASP A 474 -9.04 -3.67 15.56
N GLY A 475 -8.00 -3.42 14.75
CA GLY A 475 -6.71 -4.12 14.84
C GLY A 475 -6.67 -5.48 14.13
N THR A 476 -7.80 -5.94 13.58
CA THR A 476 -7.90 -7.10 12.69
C THR A 476 -7.79 -6.62 11.23
N ALA A 477 -7.09 -7.39 10.40
CA ALA A 477 -7.04 -7.13 8.96
C ALA A 477 -8.46 -7.16 8.35
N HIS A 478 -8.73 -6.27 7.38
CA HIS A 478 -10.01 -6.13 6.67
C HIS A 478 -11.22 -5.71 7.53
N HIS A 479 -11.01 -5.35 8.80
CA HIS A 479 -12.04 -4.77 9.64
C HIS A 479 -11.79 -3.26 9.79
N PHE A 480 -12.48 -2.50 8.95
CA PHE A 480 -12.46 -1.06 8.96
C PHE A 480 -13.86 -0.50 8.76
N ASP A 481 -14.04 0.73 9.24
CA ASP A 481 -15.20 1.54 8.93
C ASP A 481 -14.78 2.99 8.74
N THR A 482 -15.63 3.79 8.11
CA THR A 482 -15.37 5.20 7.81
C THR A 482 -16.58 6.05 8.13
N ASP A 483 -16.35 7.22 8.71
CA ASP A 483 -17.38 8.25 8.83
C ASP A 483 -16.72 9.63 8.75
N THR A 484 -17.43 10.65 9.20
CA THR A 484 -17.08 12.06 9.07
C THR A 484 -17.26 12.79 10.39
N LEU A 485 -16.38 13.76 10.64
CA LEU A 485 -16.56 14.82 11.60
C LEU A 485 -17.14 16.04 10.90
N SER A 486 -18.33 16.46 11.31
CA SER A 486 -18.95 17.71 10.85
C SER A 486 -18.82 18.81 11.89
N ILE A 487 -18.18 19.90 11.50
CA ILE A 487 -17.99 21.08 12.34
C ILE A 487 -18.91 22.18 11.84
N SER A 488 -20.00 22.41 12.55
CA SER A 488 -20.98 23.46 12.23
C SER A 488 -20.66 24.74 13.01
N ILE A 489 -20.54 25.86 12.31
CA ILE A 489 -20.20 27.16 12.87
C ILE A 489 -21.34 28.14 12.60
N HIS A 490 -21.95 28.66 13.66
CA HIS A 490 -22.96 29.70 13.56
C HIS A 490 -22.32 31.09 13.58
N VAL A 491 -22.10 31.68 12.40
CA VAL A 491 -21.29 32.91 12.23
C VAL A 491 -21.93 34.12 12.91
N ASP A 492 -23.24 34.23 12.87
CA ASP A 492 -23.97 35.39 13.43
C ASP A 492 -23.85 35.47 14.97
N GLY A 493 -23.54 34.34 15.62
CA GLY A 493 -23.31 34.26 17.07
C GLY A 493 -21.86 34.56 17.50
N LEU A 494 -20.93 34.69 16.55
CA LEU A 494 -19.49 34.79 16.81
C LEU A 494 -18.90 36.19 16.56
N LEU A 495 -19.56 37.01 15.74
CA LEU A 495 -19.10 38.35 15.34
C LEU A 495 -19.94 39.50 15.95
N GLY A 496 -20.82 39.17 16.92
CA GLY A 496 -21.77 40.08 17.57
C GLY A 496 -21.25 40.81 18.80
#